data_AF-A0A927V6U2-F1
#
_entry.id   AF-A0A927V6U2-F1
#
_cell.length_a   1.000
_cell.length_b   1.000
_cell.length_c   1.000
_cell.angle_alpha   90.00
_cell.angle_beta   90.00
_cell.angle_gamma   90.00
#
_symmetry.space_group_name_H-M   'P 1'
#
loop_
_entity.id
_entity.type
_entity.pdbx_description
1 polymer ?
#
loop_
_entity_poly.entity_id
_entity_poly.type
_entity_poly.pdbx_seq_one_letter_code
_entity_poly.pdbx_strand_id
1 'polypeptide(L)'
;MKNENTKSVRERKAAARKKAELKKNLKYVAIVAIPVILIALVILAAVIGKKSSTIEINYGAGLDENGKIANVNVSDYVQLCDFSNIVFQEPEVTMTDEEWEAHVTEILKAAELDALTDEYIAENYGEHAKTVAEYEAYIKNLAKEENIKTGVLDYLLENSTVASIPAKYLDVVEENYDMQYKAEYNYYNNMYYQFLGDYNWKSHLDYYEMSRSEYKAMVKKSATDSAKQNLVLQAAFEKLGFQLTDEDVKTAIIESGYTEADMDTAIENYGMPYWKQFAITYKVVTEIAKTVRVN
;
A
#
# COMPACT_ATOMS: atom_id res chain seq x y z
N MET A 1 -31.75 28.97 -32.20
CA MET A 1 -30.59 29.34 -31.34
C MET A 1 -30.78 29.12 -29.83
N LYS A 2 -31.83 28.44 -29.33
CA LYS A 2 -32.01 28.17 -27.88
C LYS A 2 -31.68 26.73 -27.42
N ASN A 3 -31.51 25.77 -28.32
CA ASN A 3 -31.38 24.34 -27.95
C ASN A 3 -29.94 23.80 -27.81
N GLU A 4 -28.94 24.40 -28.47
CA GLU A 4 -27.54 23.97 -28.32
C GLU A 4 -26.95 24.37 -26.96
N ASN A 5 -27.36 25.53 -26.44
CA ASN A 5 -26.83 26.06 -25.19
C ASN A 5 -27.39 25.34 -23.95
N THR A 6 -28.56 24.70 -24.06
CA THR A 6 -29.16 23.93 -22.96
C THR A 6 -28.60 22.51 -22.90
N LYS A 7 -28.24 21.92 -24.05
CA LYS A 7 -27.59 20.61 -24.13
C LYS A 7 -26.18 20.66 -23.54
N SER A 8 -25.38 21.67 -23.88
CA SER A 8 -24.03 21.86 -23.35
C SER A 8 -23.99 22.12 -21.83
N VAL A 9 -24.99 22.84 -21.30
CA VAL A 9 -25.12 23.07 -19.84
C VAL A 9 -25.55 21.81 -19.10
N ARG A 10 -26.42 20.98 -19.69
CA ARG A 10 -26.78 19.66 -19.14
C ARG A 10 -25.61 18.69 -19.13
N GLU A 11 -24.82 18.65 -20.22
CA GLU A 11 -23.61 17.83 -20.32
C GLU A 11 -22.54 18.27 -19.31
N ARG A 12 -22.31 19.58 -19.15
CA ARG A 12 -21.39 20.11 -18.13
C ARG A 12 -21.86 19.83 -16.70
N LYS A 13 -23.16 19.89 -16.41
CA LYS A 13 -23.72 19.51 -15.10
C LYS A 13 -23.67 18.01 -14.87
N ALA A 14 -23.88 17.18 -15.89
CA ALA A 14 -23.75 15.73 -15.79
C ALA A 14 -22.29 15.29 -15.60
N ALA A 15 -21.35 15.94 -16.30
CA ALA A 15 -19.91 15.75 -16.10
C ALA A 15 -19.45 16.22 -14.72
N ALA A 16 -19.96 17.35 -14.22
CA ALA A 16 -19.69 17.80 -12.86
C ALA A 16 -20.28 16.86 -11.79
N ARG A 17 -21.46 16.27 -12.03
CA ARG A 17 -22.07 15.26 -11.14
C ARG A 17 -21.29 13.94 -11.17
N LYS A 18 -20.90 13.44 -12.35
CA LYS A 18 -19.97 12.29 -12.47
C LYS A 18 -18.63 12.58 -11.80
N LYS A 19 -18.06 13.77 -11.97
CA LYS A 19 -16.81 14.21 -11.32
C LYS A 19 -16.97 14.26 -9.79
N ALA A 20 -18.14 14.66 -9.29
CA ALA A 20 -18.46 14.67 -7.86
C ALA A 20 -18.73 13.26 -7.30
N GLU A 21 -19.39 12.38 -8.05
CA GLU A 21 -19.61 10.97 -7.69
C GLU A 21 -18.31 10.16 -7.70
N LEU A 22 -17.42 10.36 -8.67
CA LEU A 22 -16.07 9.76 -8.67
C LEU A 22 -15.26 10.20 -7.43
N LYS A 23 -15.34 11.49 -7.09
CA LYS A 23 -14.69 12.07 -5.90
C LYS A 23 -15.30 11.56 -4.58
N LYS A 24 -16.55 11.10 -4.61
CA LYS A 24 -17.25 10.50 -3.47
C LYS A 24 -16.89 9.01 -3.34
N ASN A 25 -16.88 8.26 -4.43
CA ASN A 25 -16.62 6.81 -4.43
C ASN A 25 -15.16 6.45 -4.16
N LEU A 26 -14.20 7.31 -4.51
CA LEU A 26 -12.79 7.11 -4.17
C LEU A 26 -12.51 7.22 -2.65
N LYS A 27 -13.41 7.85 -1.88
CA LYS A 27 -13.31 7.92 -0.40
C LYS A 27 -13.82 6.66 0.31
N TYR A 28 -14.55 5.78 -0.37
CA TYR A 28 -15.19 4.59 0.24
C TYR A 28 -14.45 3.28 -0.04
N VAL A 29 -13.35 3.31 -0.79
CA VAL A 29 -12.38 2.19 -0.90
C VAL A 29 -11.49 2.10 0.37
N ALA A 30 -11.72 2.96 1.36
CA ALA A 30 -10.82 3.19 2.48
C ALA A 30 -11.26 2.55 3.82
N ILE A 31 -12.15 1.56 3.82
CA ILE A 31 -12.57 0.89 5.06
C ILE A 31 -12.29 -0.60 4.94
N VAL A 32 -11.05 -0.94 5.33
CA VAL A 32 -10.48 -2.18 5.88
C VAL A 32 -9.04 -2.32 5.33
N ALA A 33 -8.05 -2.34 6.24
CA ALA A 33 -6.60 -2.44 6.04
C ALA A 33 -5.83 -1.15 5.64
N ILE A 34 -5.61 -0.28 6.62
CA ILE A 34 -4.88 1.00 6.48
C ILE A 34 -3.36 0.90 6.17
N PRO A 35 -2.65 -0.24 6.21
CA PRO A 35 -1.30 -0.30 5.62
C PRO A 35 -1.28 -0.76 4.15
N VAL A 36 -2.29 -1.52 3.69
CA VAL A 36 -2.31 -2.14 2.35
C VAL A 36 -2.67 -1.12 1.27
N ILE A 37 -3.35 -0.02 1.62
CA ILE A 37 -3.83 1.01 0.67
C ILE A 37 -2.68 1.72 -0.08
N LEU A 38 -1.50 1.89 0.52
CA LEU A 38 -0.36 2.49 -0.20
C LEU A 38 0.19 1.55 -1.29
N ILE A 39 0.06 0.23 -1.10
CA ILE A 39 0.50 -0.79 -2.05
C ILE A 39 -0.60 -1.04 -3.10
N ALA A 40 -1.86 -1.12 -2.69
CA ALA A 40 -3.01 -1.27 -3.59
C ALA A 40 -3.21 -0.09 -4.54
N LEU A 41 -2.92 1.16 -4.13
CA LEU A 41 -2.98 2.33 -5.04
C LEU A 41 -1.87 2.30 -6.10
N VAL A 42 -0.70 1.74 -5.78
CA VAL A 42 0.40 1.54 -6.74
C VAL A 42 0.10 0.36 -7.68
N ILE A 43 -0.57 -0.68 -7.21
CA ILE A 43 -0.95 -1.87 -7.99
C ILE A 43 -2.15 -1.61 -8.90
N LEU A 44 -3.15 -0.81 -8.48
CA LEU A 44 -4.28 -0.45 -9.35
C LEU A 44 -3.84 0.36 -10.58
N ALA A 45 -2.75 1.14 -10.45
CA ALA A 45 -2.13 1.84 -11.57
C ALA A 45 -1.35 0.90 -12.52
N ALA A 46 -0.79 -0.21 -11.99
CA ALA A 46 -0.05 -1.20 -12.78
C ALA A 46 -0.97 -2.20 -13.51
N VAL A 47 -2.06 -2.64 -12.88
CA VAL A 47 -2.93 -3.72 -13.42
C VAL A 47 -3.86 -3.25 -14.55
N ILE A 48 -4.24 -1.96 -14.61
CA ILE A 48 -5.12 -1.41 -15.66
C ILE A 48 -4.34 -0.57 -16.70
N GLY A 49 -3.08 -0.26 -16.41
CA GLY A 49 -2.20 0.53 -17.26
C GLY A 49 -1.66 -0.24 -18.46
N LYS A 50 -2.48 -0.47 -19.49
CA LYS A 50 -1.97 -0.73 -20.84
C LYS A 50 -1.08 0.47 -21.25
N LYS A 51 0.25 0.31 -21.08
CA LYS A 51 1.35 1.19 -21.56
C LYS A 51 0.96 2.67 -21.65
N SER A 52 0.97 3.40 -20.53
CA SER A 52 0.79 4.85 -20.58
C SER A 52 1.56 5.62 -19.49
N SER A 53 2.90 5.53 -19.52
CA SER A 53 3.82 6.68 -19.39
C SER A 53 5.28 6.22 -19.61
N THR A 54 6.14 7.12 -20.08
CA THR A 54 7.53 6.87 -20.56
C THR A 54 8.60 7.02 -19.46
N ILE A 55 8.23 6.89 -18.19
CA ILE A 55 9.18 7.01 -17.07
C ILE A 55 9.50 5.59 -16.61
N GLU A 56 10.69 5.12 -16.96
CA GLU A 56 11.24 3.85 -16.44
C GLU A 56 11.79 4.11 -15.03
N ILE A 57 11.18 3.51 -14.02
CA ILE A 57 11.58 3.65 -12.61
C ILE A 57 12.36 2.41 -12.20
N ASN A 58 13.59 2.59 -11.71
CA ASN A 58 14.36 1.49 -11.14
C ASN A 58 14.13 1.41 -9.62
N TYR A 59 13.07 0.69 -9.22
CA TYR A 59 12.73 0.50 -7.80
C TYR A 59 13.81 -0.26 -7.02
N GLY A 60 14.63 -1.07 -7.70
CA GLY A 60 15.77 -1.77 -7.11
C GLY A 60 17.05 -0.94 -7.01
N ALA A 61 17.04 0.33 -7.43
CA ALA A 61 18.22 1.18 -7.37
C ALA A 61 18.70 1.34 -5.91
N GLY A 62 20.01 1.22 -5.70
CA GLY A 62 20.62 1.28 -4.37
C GLY A 62 20.55 -0.04 -3.59
N LEU A 63 20.00 -1.11 -4.19
CA LEU A 63 19.96 -2.44 -3.61
C LEU A 63 20.95 -3.40 -4.29
N ASP A 64 21.34 -4.44 -3.57
CA ASP A 64 22.08 -5.58 -4.10
C ASP A 64 21.13 -6.66 -4.65
N GLU A 65 21.70 -7.75 -5.18
CA GLU A 65 20.93 -8.87 -5.75
C GLU A 65 20.05 -9.60 -4.73
N ASN A 66 20.25 -9.38 -3.43
CA ASN A 66 19.49 -9.96 -2.33
C ASN A 66 18.45 -9.00 -1.76
N GLY A 67 18.26 -7.83 -2.38
CA GLY A 67 17.33 -6.79 -1.93
C GLY A 67 17.80 -6.03 -0.69
N LYS A 68 19.08 -6.18 -0.32
CA LYS A 68 19.68 -5.43 0.78
C LYS A 68 20.24 -4.11 0.27
N ILE A 69 20.33 -3.11 1.14
CA ILE A 69 20.94 -1.82 0.83
C ILE A 69 22.41 -2.05 0.44
N ALA A 70 22.75 -1.74 -0.80
CA ALA A 70 24.04 -2.09 -1.38
C ALA A 70 25.20 -1.35 -0.70
N ASN A 71 26.27 -2.07 -0.38
CA ASN A 71 27.50 -1.54 0.22
C ASN A 71 27.29 -0.81 1.56
N VAL A 72 26.28 -1.22 2.33
CA VAL A 72 25.97 -0.66 3.65
C VAL A 72 25.89 -1.78 4.67
N ASN A 73 26.64 -1.64 5.77
CA ASN A 73 26.43 -2.43 6.97
C ASN A 73 25.41 -1.71 7.86
N VAL A 74 24.15 -2.18 7.87
CA VAL A 74 23.05 -1.46 8.51
C VAL A 74 23.17 -1.36 10.03
N SER A 75 23.93 -2.27 10.67
CA SER A 75 24.20 -2.20 12.11
C SER A 75 25.01 -0.97 12.52
N ASP A 76 25.74 -0.35 11.59
CA ASP A 76 26.51 0.87 11.85
C ASP A 76 25.60 2.12 11.93
N TYR A 77 24.35 2.00 11.45
CA TYR A 77 23.38 3.08 11.33
C TYR A 77 22.17 2.92 12.24
N VAL A 78 21.88 1.68 12.67
CA VAL A 78 20.67 1.34 13.43
C VAL A 78 21.02 0.72 14.77
N GLN A 79 20.47 1.31 15.83
CA GLN A 79 20.34 0.66 17.12
C GLN A 79 18.91 0.10 17.25
N LEU A 80 18.77 -1.22 17.13
CA LEU A 80 17.48 -1.90 17.24
C LEU A 80 16.96 -1.90 18.67
N CYS A 81 15.65 -1.78 18.83
CA CYS A 81 14.97 -2.09 20.08
C CYS A 81 15.09 -3.58 20.46
N ASP A 82 14.67 -3.90 21.68
CA ASP A 82 14.39 -5.28 22.06
C ASP A 82 12.98 -5.65 21.61
N PHE A 83 12.90 -6.61 20.67
CA PHE A 83 11.65 -7.12 20.12
C PHE A 83 11.39 -8.58 20.53
N SER A 84 12.10 -9.09 21.54
CA SER A 84 11.95 -10.49 22.00
C SER A 84 10.68 -10.75 22.82
N ASN A 85 10.03 -9.69 23.34
CA ASN A 85 8.92 -9.81 24.30
C ASN A 85 7.83 -8.75 24.07
N ILE A 86 7.47 -8.47 22.82
CA ILE A 86 6.41 -7.51 22.48
C ILE A 86 5.07 -7.99 23.07
N VAL A 87 4.32 -7.06 23.66
CA VAL A 87 3.00 -7.29 24.22
C VAL A 87 2.05 -6.21 23.71
N PHE A 88 0.93 -6.63 23.10
CA PHE A 88 -0.18 -5.74 22.78
C PHE A 88 -1.37 -6.03 23.68
N GLN A 89 -2.23 -5.04 23.88
CA GLN A 89 -3.51 -5.25 24.55
C GLN A 89 -4.54 -5.77 23.55
N GLU A 90 -5.42 -6.66 23.97
CA GLU A 90 -6.48 -7.22 23.13
C GLU A 90 -7.27 -6.12 22.38
N PRO A 91 -7.72 -5.02 23.02
CA PRO A 91 -8.46 -3.96 22.33
C PRO A 91 -7.65 -3.19 21.28
N GLU A 92 -6.31 -3.23 21.32
CA GLU A 92 -5.45 -2.53 20.36
C GLU A 92 -5.35 -3.29 19.03
N VAL A 93 -5.59 -4.60 19.07
CA VAL A 93 -5.42 -5.48 17.90
C VAL A 93 -6.74 -6.09 17.43
N THR A 94 -7.79 -6.09 18.24
CA THR A 94 -9.10 -6.60 17.82
C THR A 94 -9.89 -5.56 17.05
N MET A 95 -10.53 -6.00 15.96
CA MET A 95 -11.52 -5.20 15.24
C MET A 95 -12.73 -4.88 16.14
N THR A 96 -13.11 -3.61 16.20
CA THR A 96 -14.26 -3.18 17.01
C THR A 96 -15.59 -3.52 16.35
N ASP A 97 -16.68 -3.48 17.12
CA ASP A 97 -18.02 -3.69 16.55
C ASP A 97 -18.39 -2.55 15.58
N GLU A 98 -17.93 -1.32 15.81
CA GLU A 98 -18.13 -0.24 14.84
C GLU A 98 -17.41 -0.48 13.50
N GLU A 99 -16.21 -1.05 13.53
CA GLU A 99 -15.46 -1.41 12.32
C GLU A 99 -16.13 -2.57 11.58
N TRP A 100 -16.68 -3.54 12.31
CA TRP A 100 -17.49 -4.61 11.74
C TRP A 100 -18.74 -4.07 11.03
N GLU A 101 -19.51 -3.21 11.68
CA GLU A 101 -20.72 -2.62 11.10
C GLU A 101 -20.41 -1.78 9.84
N ALA A 102 -19.26 -1.09 9.84
CA ALA A 102 -18.79 -0.37 8.67
C ALA A 102 -18.43 -1.31 7.51
N HIS A 103 -17.75 -2.43 7.79
CA HIS A 103 -17.45 -3.48 6.83
C HIS A 103 -18.73 -4.09 6.23
N VAL A 104 -19.69 -4.46 7.07
CA VAL A 104 -21.00 -4.99 6.64
C VAL A 104 -21.72 -3.96 5.75
N THR A 105 -21.73 -2.69 6.14
CA THR A 105 -22.39 -1.61 5.37
C THR A 105 -21.84 -1.50 3.95
N GLU A 106 -20.52 -1.60 3.76
CA GLU A 106 -19.93 -1.55 2.41
C GLU A 106 -20.27 -2.81 1.60
N ILE A 107 -20.34 -4.00 2.21
CA ILE A 107 -20.83 -5.22 1.54
C ILE A 107 -22.28 -5.03 1.07
N LEU A 108 -23.17 -4.59 1.96
CA LEU A 108 -24.59 -4.41 1.64
C LEU A 108 -24.79 -3.44 0.48
N LYS A 109 -24.06 -2.34 0.49
CA LYS A 109 -24.08 -1.33 -0.57
C LYS A 109 -23.53 -1.85 -1.89
N ALA A 110 -22.44 -2.62 -1.86
CA ALA A 110 -21.83 -3.19 -3.07
C ALA A 110 -22.69 -4.29 -3.70
N ALA A 111 -23.36 -5.09 -2.86
CA ALA A 111 -24.20 -6.21 -3.26
C ALA A 111 -25.69 -5.85 -3.45
N GLU A 112 -26.07 -4.59 -3.19
CA GLU A 112 -27.46 -4.11 -3.20
C GLU A 112 -28.38 -4.94 -2.29
N LEU A 113 -27.92 -5.28 -1.09
CA LEU A 113 -28.63 -6.07 -0.09
C LEU A 113 -29.17 -5.21 1.05
N ASP A 114 -30.33 -5.59 1.59
CA ASP A 114 -30.89 -4.96 2.80
C ASP A 114 -30.27 -5.50 4.10
N ALA A 115 -29.80 -6.75 4.08
CA ALA A 115 -29.18 -7.43 5.23
C ALA A 115 -28.21 -8.52 4.76
N LEU A 116 -27.19 -8.79 5.58
CA LEU A 116 -26.21 -9.84 5.32
C LEU A 116 -26.80 -11.16 5.83
N THR A 117 -26.89 -12.17 4.95
CA THR A 117 -27.50 -13.46 5.28
C THR A 117 -26.52 -14.61 5.14
N ASP A 118 -26.80 -15.72 5.82
CA ASP A 118 -26.01 -16.93 5.73
C ASP A 118 -25.95 -17.47 4.29
N GLU A 119 -27.06 -17.39 3.54
CA GLU A 119 -27.10 -17.80 2.14
C GLU A 119 -26.12 -17.00 1.29
N TYR A 120 -26.10 -15.67 1.47
CA TYR A 120 -25.17 -14.81 0.75
C TYR A 120 -23.71 -15.13 1.09
N ILE A 121 -23.42 -15.38 2.37
CA ILE A 121 -22.08 -15.78 2.82
C ILE A 121 -21.66 -17.12 2.21
N ALA A 122 -22.53 -18.13 2.27
CA ALA A 122 -22.23 -19.44 1.71
C ALA A 122 -21.99 -19.40 0.18
N GLU A 123 -22.72 -18.54 -0.53
CA GLU A 123 -22.58 -18.39 -1.99
C GLU A 123 -21.32 -17.62 -2.40
N ASN A 124 -20.93 -16.57 -1.65
CA ASN A 124 -19.86 -15.63 -2.06
C ASN A 124 -18.55 -15.82 -1.31
N TYR A 125 -18.59 -16.37 -0.10
CA TYR A 125 -17.44 -16.56 0.80
C TYR A 125 -17.34 -17.99 1.32
N GLY A 126 -18.00 -18.96 0.67
CA GLY A 126 -18.10 -20.36 1.10
C GLY A 126 -16.77 -21.09 1.31
N GLU A 127 -15.67 -20.60 0.72
CA GLU A 127 -14.31 -21.09 0.96
C GLU A 127 -13.78 -20.75 2.37
N HIS A 128 -14.30 -19.68 2.97
CA HIS A 128 -13.86 -19.16 4.27
C HIS A 128 -14.92 -19.30 5.37
N ALA A 129 -16.20 -19.13 5.03
CA ALA A 129 -17.31 -19.15 5.99
C ALA A 129 -18.63 -19.57 5.33
N LYS A 130 -19.53 -20.19 6.10
CA LYS A 130 -20.88 -20.60 5.64
C LYS A 130 -22.02 -19.83 6.29
N THR A 131 -21.73 -19.10 7.37
CA THR A 131 -22.71 -18.29 8.10
C THR A 131 -22.14 -16.90 8.38
N VAL A 132 -23.00 -15.92 8.63
CA VAL A 132 -22.59 -14.56 9.01
C VAL A 132 -21.70 -14.58 10.24
N ALA A 133 -22.02 -15.42 11.23
CA ALA A 133 -21.21 -15.53 12.44
C ALA A 133 -19.81 -16.13 12.18
N GLU A 134 -19.71 -17.16 11.32
CA GLU A 134 -18.41 -17.70 10.90
C GLU A 134 -17.61 -16.66 10.11
N TYR A 135 -18.27 -15.89 9.25
CA TYR A 135 -17.64 -14.84 8.47
C TYR A 135 -17.13 -13.70 9.35
N GLU A 136 -17.93 -13.26 10.32
CA GLU A 136 -17.51 -12.27 11.32
C GLU A 136 -16.27 -12.72 12.08
N ALA A 137 -16.27 -13.97 12.58
CA ALA A 137 -15.12 -14.52 13.29
C ALA A 137 -13.88 -14.61 12.39
N TYR A 138 -14.05 -15.01 11.12
CA TYR A 138 -12.97 -15.04 10.14
C TYR A 138 -12.37 -13.64 9.91
N ILE A 139 -13.20 -12.63 9.65
CA ILE A 139 -12.74 -11.26 9.42
C ILE A 139 -12.10 -10.66 10.69
N LYS A 140 -12.69 -10.89 11.87
CA LYS A 140 -12.10 -10.45 13.15
C LYS A 140 -10.72 -11.08 13.40
N ASN A 141 -10.53 -12.34 13.04
CA ASN A 141 -9.24 -13.01 13.16
C ASN A 141 -8.21 -12.46 12.16
N LEU A 142 -8.57 -12.28 10.89
CA LEU A 142 -7.69 -11.67 9.89
C LEU A 142 -7.27 -10.25 10.30
N ALA A 143 -8.23 -9.44 10.74
CA ALA A 143 -7.95 -8.09 11.22
C ALA A 143 -6.98 -8.12 12.41
N LYS A 144 -7.15 -9.07 13.34
CA LYS A 144 -6.22 -9.24 14.46
C LYS A 144 -4.81 -9.60 14.01
N GLU A 145 -4.66 -10.53 13.08
CA GLU A 145 -3.36 -10.90 12.53
C GLU A 145 -2.65 -9.72 11.86
N GLU A 146 -3.38 -8.95 11.03
CA GLU A 146 -2.84 -7.77 10.36
C GLU A 146 -2.54 -6.61 11.32
N ASN A 147 -3.36 -6.41 12.33
CA ASN A 147 -3.12 -5.40 13.36
C ASN A 147 -1.88 -5.74 14.19
N ILE A 148 -1.65 -7.03 14.52
CA ILE A 148 -0.42 -7.46 15.19
C ILE A 148 0.80 -7.20 14.30
N LYS A 149 0.74 -7.55 13.00
CA LYS A 149 1.84 -7.27 12.05
C LYS A 149 2.13 -5.77 11.95
N THR A 150 1.09 -4.96 11.85
CA THR A 150 1.20 -3.49 11.80
C THR A 150 1.82 -2.95 13.10
N GLY A 151 1.31 -3.38 14.25
CA GLY A 151 1.85 -3.00 15.55
C GLY A 151 3.32 -3.41 15.74
N VAL A 152 3.73 -4.56 15.20
CA VAL A 152 5.14 -4.98 15.21
C VAL A 152 6.00 -4.04 14.37
N LEU A 153 5.56 -3.68 13.17
CA LEU A 153 6.26 -2.71 12.33
C LEU A 153 6.40 -1.37 13.06
N ASP A 154 5.30 -0.84 13.57
CA ASP A 154 5.28 0.43 14.31
C ASP A 154 6.21 0.37 15.53
N TYR A 155 6.13 -0.70 16.32
CA TYR A 155 7.00 -0.92 17.46
C TYR A 155 8.49 -0.89 17.07
N LEU A 156 8.86 -1.58 15.99
CA LEU A 156 10.24 -1.59 15.51
C LEU A 156 10.71 -0.19 15.09
N LEU A 157 9.87 0.56 14.37
CA LEU A 157 10.19 1.89 13.85
C LEU A 157 10.24 2.96 14.95
N GLU A 158 9.32 2.91 15.91
CA GLU A 158 9.20 3.88 17.00
C GLU A 158 10.23 3.67 18.10
N ASN A 159 10.63 2.41 18.36
CA ASN A 159 11.51 2.07 19.47
C ASN A 159 12.97 1.85 19.04
N SER A 160 13.26 1.70 17.74
CA SER A 160 14.62 1.67 17.23
C SER A 160 15.14 3.06 16.91
N THR A 161 16.46 3.25 17.00
CA THR A 161 17.10 4.52 16.66
C THR A 161 17.89 4.38 15.35
N VAL A 162 17.60 5.25 14.38
CA VAL A 162 18.40 5.41 13.16
C VAL A 162 19.31 6.63 13.35
N ALA A 163 20.60 6.41 13.57
CA ALA A 163 21.57 7.47 13.87
C ALA A 163 21.82 8.38 12.66
N SER A 164 21.86 7.80 11.46
CA SER A 164 21.94 8.51 10.18
C SER A 164 21.48 7.60 9.04
N ILE A 165 21.21 8.18 7.87
CA ILE A 165 20.88 7.44 6.65
C ILE A 165 22.07 7.56 5.70
N PRO A 166 22.56 6.46 5.08
CA PRO A 166 23.62 6.54 4.08
C PRO A 166 23.22 7.48 2.94
N ALA A 167 24.00 8.55 2.71
CA ALA A 167 23.61 9.64 1.80
C ALA A 167 23.32 9.14 0.37
N LYS A 168 24.18 8.29 -0.18
CA LYS A 168 23.98 7.70 -1.52
C LYS A 168 22.69 6.90 -1.63
N TYR A 169 22.31 6.19 -0.57
CA TYR A 169 21.06 5.44 -0.57
C TYR A 169 19.86 6.39 -0.48
N LEU A 170 19.91 7.40 0.39
CA LEU A 170 18.86 8.40 0.49
C LEU A 170 18.64 9.17 -0.82
N ASP A 171 19.71 9.55 -1.51
CA ASP A 171 19.63 10.26 -2.80
C ASP A 171 18.85 9.43 -3.84
N VAL A 172 19.15 8.13 -3.93
CA VAL A 172 18.47 7.19 -4.84
C VAL A 172 17.00 7.01 -4.46
N VAL A 173 16.70 6.88 -3.18
CA VAL A 173 15.31 6.76 -2.70
C VAL A 173 14.53 8.05 -2.97
N GLU A 174 15.14 9.23 -2.77
CA GLU A 174 14.52 10.53 -3.06
C GLU A 174 14.19 10.67 -4.55
N GLU A 175 15.12 10.28 -5.44
CA GLU A 175 14.89 10.26 -6.89
C GLU A 175 13.76 9.31 -7.27
N ASN A 176 13.72 8.10 -6.69
CA ASN A 176 12.65 7.13 -6.92
C ASN A 176 11.28 7.66 -6.48
N TYR A 177 11.17 8.36 -5.34
CA TYR A 177 9.89 8.96 -4.92
C TYR A 177 9.46 10.11 -5.84
N ASP A 178 10.39 11.00 -6.23
CA ASP A 178 10.11 12.08 -7.18
C ASP A 178 9.60 11.53 -8.53
N MET A 179 10.22 10.47 -9.03
CA MET A 179 9.77 9.78 -10.25
C MET A 179 8.39 9.14 -10.09
N GLN A 180 8.13 8.47 -8.96
CA GLN A 180 6.84 7.84 -8.68
C GLN A 180 5.69 8.86 -8.65
N TYR A 181 5.86 9.98 -7.94
CA TYR A 181 4.85 11.03 -7.89
C TYR A 181 4.61 11.67 -9.28
N LYS A 182 5.65 11.80 -10.10
CA LYS A 182 5.49 12.28 -11.48
C LYS A 182 4.80 11.25 -12.38
N ALA A 183 5.09 9.97 -12.19
CA ALA A 183 4.45 8.87 -12.91
C ALA A 183 2.96 8.79 -12.57
N GLU A 184 2.60 8.95 -11.29
CA GLU A 184 1.21 9.02 -10.82
C GLU A 184 0.46 10.18 -11.50
N TYR A 185 1.03 11.38 -11.46
CA TYR A 185 0.50 12.54 -12.19
C TYR A 185 0.27 12.22 -13.68
N ASN A 186 1.27 11.66 -14.37
CA ASN A 186 1.18 11.33 -15.79
C ASN A 186 0.07 10.31 -16.06
N TYR A 187 -0.02 9.26 -15.24
CA TYR A 187 -1.04 8.22 -15.36
C TYR A 187 -2.44 8.82 -15.31
N TYR A 188 -2.76 9.58 -14.26
CA TYR A 188 -4.09 10.16 -14.12
C TYR A 188 -4.38 11.19 -15.21
N ASN A 189 -3.41 12.02 -15.59
CA ASN A 189 -3.62 12.97 -16.67
C ASN A 189 -3.92 12.28 -18.01
N ASN A 190 -3.19 11.21 -18.35
CA ASN A 190 -3.43 10.42 -19.54
C ASN A 190 -4.83 9.77 -19.50
N MET A 191 -5.22 9.23 -18.35
CA MET A 191 -6.56 8.69 -18.15
C MET A 191 -7.64 9.76 -18.39
N TYR A 192 -7.48 10.96 -17.82
CA TYR A 192 -8.39 12.09 -18.06
C TYR A 192 -8.48 12.49 -19.53
N TYR A 193 -7.33 12.55 -20.22
CA TYR A 193 -7.28 12.86 -21.64
C TYR A 193 -8.04 11.82 -22.48
N GLN A 194 -7.86 10.53 -22.19
CA GLN A 194 -8.57 9.45 -22.89
C GLN A 194 -10.09 9.52 -22.71
N PHE A 195 -10.57 9.88 -21.53
CA PHE A 195 -12.01 9.94 -21.24
C PHE A 195 -12.68 11.25 -21.65
N LEU A 196 -11.98 12.38 -21.52
CA LEU A 196 -12.58 13.72 -21.67
C LEU A 196 -12.00 14.54 -22.83
N GLY A 197 -10.94 14.06 -23.49
CA GLY A 197 -10.25 14.76 -24.58
C GLY A 197 -9.31 15.88 -24.13
N ASP A 198 -9.20 16.12 -22.82
CA ASP A 198 -8.40 17.20 -22.23
C ASP A 198 -7.68 16.72 -20.96
N TYR A 199 -6.47 17.25 -20.73
CA TYR A 199 -5.74 17.03 -19.47
C TYR A 199 -6.39 17.83 -18.33
N ASN A 200 -6.53 17.21 -17.16
CA ASN A 200 -7.18 17.86 -16.02
C ASN A 200 -6.20 18.74 -15.20
N TRP A 201 -4.91 18.42 -15.20
CA TRP A 201 -3.88 19.18 -14.48
C TRP A 201 -2.74 19.65 -15.39
N LYS A 202 -2.24 20.86 -15.15
CA LYS A 202 -1.17 21.46 -15.98
C LYS A 202 0.23 21.00 -15.62
N SER A 203 0.43 20.50 -14.39
CA SER A 203 1.71 19.99 -13.89
C SER A 203 1.50 19.07 -12.69
N HIS A 204 2.53 18.32 -12.29
CA HIS A 204 2.48 17.54 -11.04
C HIS A 204 2.24 18.42 -9.81
N LEU A 205 2.76 19.65 -9.77
CA LEU A 205 2.49 20.59 -8.66
C LEU A 205 1.02 21.01 -8.59
N ASP A 206 0.37 21.19 -9.75
CA ASP A 206 -1.06 21.46 -9.87
C ASP A 206 -1.91 20.24 -9.47
N TYR A 207 -1.42 19.03 -9.76
CA TYR A 207 -2.05 17.78 -9.34
C TYR A 207 -2.06 17.59 -7.82
N TYR A 208 -0.93 17.83 -7.16
CA TYR A 208 -0.82 17.75 -5.70
C TYR A 208 -1.31 19.01 -4.97
N GLU A 209 -1.69 20.07 -5.71
CA GLU A 209 -2.09 21.37 -5.15
C GLU A 209 -1.01 21.97 -4.21
N MET A 210 0.28 21.79 -4.56
CA MET A 210 1.43 22.17 -3.74
C MET A 210 2.35 23.18 -4.42
N SER A 211 2.99 24.03 -3.63
CA SER A 211 4.18 24.77 -4.08
C SER A 211 5.36 23.82 -4.33
N ARG A 212 6.37 24.30 -5.07
CA ARG A 212 7.61 23.55 -5.30
C ARG A 212 8.31 23.15 -3.99
N SER A 213 8.31 24.04 -2.99
CA SER A 213 8.93 23.76 -1.69
C SER A 213 8.17 22.70 -0.89
N GLU A 214 6.83 22.75 -0.90
CA GLU A 214 5.99 21.74 -0.24
C GLU A 214 6.14 20.38 -0.91
N TYR A 215 6.12 20.33 -2.25
CA TYR A 215 6.36 19.10 -2.99
C TYR A 215 7.73 18.49 -2.69
N LYS A 216 8.80 19.31 -2.70
CA LYS A 216 10.15 18.83 -2.36
C LYS A 216 10.21 18.32 -0.91
N ALA A 217 9.54 19.00 0.02
CA ALA A 217 9.47 18.55 1.42
C ALA A 217 8.70 17.23 1.54
N MET A 218 7.62 17.04 0.79
CA MET A 218 6.87 15.78 0.71
C MET A 218 7.75 14.64 0.18
N VAL A 219 8.41 14.82 -0.96
CA VAL A 219 9.34 13.83 -1.54
C VAL A 219 10.42 13.44 -0.53
N LYS A 220 11.09 14.44 0.05
CA LYS A 220 12.16 14.21 1.03
C LYS A 220 11.65 13.47 2.27
N LYS A 221 10.47 13.82 2.77
CA LYS A 221 9.86 13.14 3.93
C LYS A 221 9.59 11.68 3.59
N SER A 222 8.90 11.39 2.48
CA SER A 222 8.60 10.02 2.05
C SER A 222 9.87 9.19 1.87
N ALA A 223 10.89 9.75 1.22
CA ALA A 223 12.16 9.08 1.04
C ALA A 223 12.90 8.82 2.36
N THR A 224 12.89 9.80 3.28
CA THR A 224 13.53 9.66 4.60
C THR A 224 12.84 8.59 5.43
N ASP A 225 11.51 8.58 5.46
CA ASP A 225 10.72 7.62 6.24
C ASP A 225 10.90 6.19 5.69
N SER A 226 10.81 6.02 4.37
CA SER A 226 11.07 4.74 3.69
C SER A 226 12.49 4.24 3.91
N ALA A 227 13.49 5.11 3.78
CA ALA A 227 14.89 4.71 4.01
C ALA A 227 15.14 4.30 5.47
N LYS A 228 14.53 4.97 6.45
CA LYS A 228 14.58 4.55 7.86
C LYS A 228 13.95 3.19 8.08
N GLN A 229 12.77 2.97 7.52
CA GLN A 229 12.10 1.67 7.61
C GLN A 229 12.97 0.55 7.03
N ASN A 230 13.51 0.74 5.82
CA ASN A 230 14.35 -0.26 5.17
C ASN A 230 15.63 -0.55 5.97
N LEU A 231 16.24 0.47 6.59
CA LEU A 231 17.39 0.29 7.48
C LEU A 231 17.03 -0.54 8.72
N VAL A 232 15.93 -0.20 9.41
CA VAL A 232 15.50 -0.90 10.63
C VAL A 232 15.14 -2.35 10.33
N LEU A 233 14.36 -2.59 9.27
CA LEU A 233 13.91 -3.93 8.93
C LEU A 233 15.04 -4.80 8.40
N GLN A 234 15.96 -4.26 7.60
CA GLN A 234 17.15 -5.01 7.21
C GLN A 234 18.02 -5.33 8.43
N ALA A 235 18.20 -4.39 9.37
CA ALA A 235 18.97 -4.66 10.58
C ALA A 235 18.33 -5.77 11.43
N ALA A 236 16.99 -5.76 11.58
CA ALA A 236 16.26 -6.80 12.28
C ALA A 236 16.40 -8.17 11.58
N PHE A 237 16.28 -8.20 10.25
CA PHE A 237 16.48 -9.38 9.42
C PHE A 237 17.88 -10.01 9.62
N GLU A 238 18.92 -9.17 9.63
CA GLU A 238 20.30 -9.60 9.85
C GLU A 238 20.54 -10.06 11.30
N LYS A 239 19.99 -9.35 12.29
CA LYS A 239 20.06 -9.74 13.71
C LYS A 239 19.38 -11.09 13.99
N LEU A 240 18.27 -11.37 13.31
CA LEU A 240 17.57 -12.65 13.39
C LEU A 240 18.27 -13.77 12.62
N GLY A 241 19.30 -13.46 11.83
CA GLY A 241 20.02 -14.43 11.00
C GLY A 241 19.17 -14.97 9.85
N PHE A 242 18.14 -14.24 9.43
CA PHE A 242 17.25 -14.68 8.36
C PHE A 242 17.95 -14.68 7.00
N GLN A 243 17.46 -15.56 6.13
CA GLN A 243 17.77 -15.61 4.71
C GLN A 243 16.45 -15.65 3.94
N LEU A 244 16.45 -15.10 2.74
CA LEU A 244 15.32 -15.21 1.83
C LEU A 244 15.42 -16.50 1.02
N THR A 245 14.29 -17.18 0.93
CA THR A 245 14.01 -18.24 -0.03
C THR A 245 13.16 -17.67 -1.17
N ASP A 246 13.08 -18.38 -2.28
CA ASP A 246 12.19 -17.98 -3.39
C ASP A 246 10.73 -17.93 -2.95
N GLU A 247 10.33 -18.82 -2.02
CA GLU A 247 8.96 -18.84 -1.47
C GLU A 247 8.67 -17.60 -0.62
N ASP A 248 9.65 -17.05 0.09
CA ASP A 248 9.46 -15.79 0.83
C ASP A 248 9.16 -14.62 -0.13
N VAL A 249 9.85 -14.58 -1.27
CA VAL A 249 9.65 -13.55 -2.29
C VAL A 249 8.31 -13.72 -2.98
N LYS A 250 7.95 -14.96 -3.36
CA LYS A 250 6.63 -15.30 -3.91
C LYS A 250 5.51 -14.88 -2.97
N THR A 251 5.62 -15.26 -1.69
CA THR A 251 4.64 -14.89 -0.66
C THR A 251 4.49 -13.38 -0.58
N ALA A 252 5.60 -12.64 -0.51
CA ALA A 252 5.55 -11.18 -0.44
C ALA A 252 4.89 -10.54 -1.69
N ILE A 253 5.10 -11.09 -2.89
CA ILE A 253 4.42 -10.63 -4.11
C ILE A 253 2.91 -10.89 -4.02
N ILE A 254 2.51 -12.09 -3.63
CA ILE A 254 1.08 -12.46 -3.53
C ILE A 254 0.36 -11.61 -2.49
N GLU A 255 0.98 -11.44 -1.33
CA GLU A 255 0.44 -10.65 -0.22
C GLU A 255 0.35 -9.16 -0.55
N SER A 256 1.10 -8.68 -1.55
CA SER A 256 0.94 -7.33 -2.08
C SER A 256 -0.30 -7.18 -2.97
N GLY A 257 -0.92 -8.28 -3.41
CA GLY A 257 -2.15 -8.29 -4.21
C GLY A 257 -1.99 -8.82 -5.64
N TYR A 258 -0.82 -9.35 -6.00
CA TYR A 258 -0.63 -10.05 -7.27
C TYR A 258 -1.11 -11.50 -7.18
N THR A 259 -1.57 -12.06 -8.30
CA THR A 259 -1.84 -13.49 -8.39
C THR A 259 -0.56 -14.24 -8.80
N GLU A 260 -0.55 -15.57 -8.64
CA GLU A 260 0.54 -16.39 -9.17
C GLU A 260 0.75 -16.19 -10.69
N ALA A 261 -0.33 -15.93 -11.43
CA ALA A 261 -0.25 -15.70 -12.87
C ALA A 261 0.38 -14.34 -13.23
N ASP A 262 0.37 -13.38 -12.30
CA ASP A 262 0.87 -12.01 -12.52
C ASP A 262 2.28 -11.79 -11.96
N MET A 263 2.93 -12.82 -11.41
CA MET A 263 4.25 -12.69 -10.76
C MET A 263 5.34 -12.19 -11.71
N ASP A 264 5.39 -12.70 -12.95
CA ASP A 264 6.38 -12.25 -13.93
C ASP A 264 6.18 -10.76 -14.25
N THR A 265 4.93 -10.32 -14.39
CA THR A 265 4.59 -8.91 -14.58
C THR A 265 5.03 -8.06 -13.38
N ALA A 266 4.83 -8.55 -12.16
CA ALA A 266 5.29 -7.88 -10.95
C ALA A 266 6.83 -7.73 -10.96
N ILE A 267 7.56 -8.80 -11.31
CA ILE A 267 9.03 -8.77 -11.35
C ILE A 267 9.53 -7.87 -12.48
N GLU A 268 8.90 -7.88 -13.65
CA GLU A 268 9.24 -7.00 -14.77
C GLU A 268 9.02 -5.52 -14.43
N ASN A 269 7.95 -5.19 -13.70
CA ASN A 269 7.61 -3.80 -13.39
C ASN A 269 8.47 -3.17 -12.29
N TYR A 270 8.86 -3.95 -11.27
CA TYR A 270 9.58 -3.42 -10.10
C TYR A 270 11.01 -3.93 -9.96
N GLY A 271 11.35 -5.04 -10.61
CA GLY A 271 12.64 -5.70 -10.49
C GLY A 271 12.75 -6.60 -9.26
N MET A 272 13.52 -7.68 -9.41
CA MET A 272 13.73 -8.67 -8.34
C MET A 272 14.36 -8.07 -7.05
N PRO A 273 15.34 -7.14 -7.11
CA PRO A 273 15.89 -6.54 -5.89
C PRO A 273 14.84 -5.82 -5.03
N TYR A 274 13.88 -5.13 -5.66
CA TYR A 274 12.77 -4.50 -4.95
C TYR A 274 11.91 -5.53 -4.22
N TRP A 275 11.52 -6.60 -4.92
CA TRP A 275 10.70 -7.66 -4.32
C TRP A 275 11.40 -8.38 -3.18
N LYS A 276 12.72 -8.55 -3.27
CA LYS A 276 13.52 -9.09 -2.15
C LYS A 276 13.57 -8.13 -0.96
N GLN A 277 13.71 -6.82 -1.17
CA GLN A 277 13.62 -5.85 -0.07
C GLN A 277 12.23 -5.87 0.59
N PHE A 278 11.17 -5.99 -0.21
CA PHE A 278 9.82 -6.14 0.29
C PHE A 278 9.65 -7.45 1.08
N ALA A 279 10.21 -8.55 0.58
CA ALA A 279 10.21 -9.84 1.27
C ALA A 279 10.99 -9.81 2.60
N ILE A 280 12.09 -9.05 2.71
CA ILE A 280 12.78 -8.79 3.99
C ILE A 280 11.80 -8.19 5.00
N THR A 281 11.07 -7.15 4.58
CA THR A 281 10.08 -6.47 5.42
C THR A 281 8.99 -7.44 5.88
N TYR A 282 8.36 -8.12 4.93
CA TYR A 282 7.28 -9.06 5.21
C TYR A 282 7.72 -10.19 6.15
N LYS A 283 8.90 -10.77 5.90
CA LYS A 283 9.46 -11.86 6.72
C LYS A 283 9.75 -11.41 8.15
N VAL A 284 10.40 -10.27 8.34
CA VAL A 284 10.72 -9.75 9.69
C VAL A 284 9.45 -9.54 10.50
N VAL A 285 8.48 -8.83 9.92
CA VAL A 285 7.23 -8.50 10.61
C VAL A 285 6.44 -9.77 10.93
N THR A 286 6.30 -10.67 9.96
CA THR A 286 5.55 -11.92 10.12
C THR A 286 6.17 -12.85 11.16
N GLU A 287 7.49 -13.03 11.16
CA GLU A 287 8.14 -13.91 12.13
C GLU A 287 8.13 -13.34 13.55
N ILE A 288 8.27 -12.01 13.71
CA ILE A 288 8.15 -11.38 15.04
C ILE A 288 6.70 -11.45 15.54
N ALA A 289 5.71 -11.22 14.67
CA ALA A 289 4.28 -11.28 15.01
C ALA A 289 3.88 -12.61 15.66
N LYS A 290 4.46 -13.74 15.21
CA LYS A 290 4.23 -15.08 15.81
C LYS A 290 4.67 -15.20 17.27
N THR A 291 5.53 -14.31 17.74
CA THR A 291 6.08 -14.32 19.11
C THR A 291 5.41 -13.29 20.02
N VAL A 292 4.55 -12.42 19.47
CA VAL A 292 3.84 -11.38 20.23
C VAL A 292 2.84 -12.03 21.18
N ARG A 293 2.74 -11.47 22.38
CA ARG A 293 1.68 -11.82 23.34
C ARG A 293 0.56 -10.78 23.27
N VAL A 294 -0.68 -11.24 23.30
CA VAL A 294 -1.85 -10.37 23.41
C VAL A 294 -2.54 -10.65 24.73
N ASN A 295 -2.74 -9.60 25.54
CA ASN A 295 -3.30 -9.69 26.89
C ASN A 295 -4.58 -8.88 27.04
#